data_AF-A0A1F6DBV9-F1
#
_entry.id   AF-A0A1F6DBV9-F1
#
_cell.length_a   1.000
_cell.length_b   1.000
_cell.length_c   1.000
_cell.angle_alpha   90.00
_cell.angle_beta   90.00
_cell.angle_gamma   90.00
#
_symmetry.space_group_name_H-M   'P 1'
#
loop_
_entity.id
_entity.type
_entity.pdbx_description
1 polymer ?
#
loop_
_entity_poly.entity_id
_entity_poly.type
_entity_poly.pdbx_seq_one_letter_code
_entity_poly.pdbx_strand_id
1 'polypeptide(L)'
;MISLVIPVYNFEEKLPASIDHLKAWLAARSDVLEVILVDDGSTDKTPMILRTIDLPMRVITLPSNQGKGAAVRAGILASKGDHVFFTDIDLPYDLSAVDTALERFGKGADIVCGSRHLSDSAFVATRRIERQLSSSLFAWLANTILLEPVADTQCGFKGLRADVARAIFRDLRSSGYIFDVEMLYLAQHKGSAVAFVPVTLINESSTSIHLLRDGAGMALALAKLYVRTRASLTRRDMYFIATLGLAIAVLLIPILQNLGALSLLVQRGFPMPLIIAALLIIIPTALVCGALGIALLPLHKHSAAEFSRYAVVGAFNTALNAAIFNSLLLISGVSQGPLVTFFALITFAVVISQSFFWNVFWTFDRAAPQDRRRQYARFFTITSATALVNLGIIHILINIVGAPAGMPPAIWANVALLFTIVTAIIGNFLGYKFLVFAK
;
A
#
# COMPACT_ATOMS: atom_id res chain seq x y z
N MET A 1 -18.49 -29.02 13.94
CA MET A 1 -17.25 -29.80 14.08
C MET A 1 -16.02 -28.91 13.90
N ILE A 2 -14.92 -29.20 14.60
CA ILE A 2 -13.67 -28.39 14.61
C ILE A 2 -12.54 -29.08 13.85
N SER A 3 -11.78 -28.31 13.05
CA SER A 3 -10.43 -28.68 12.62
C SER A 3 -9.40 -27.78 13.31
N LEU A 4 -8.39 -28.34 13.96
CA LEU A 4 -7.27 -27.59 14.55
C LEU A 4 -6.02 -27.76 13.68
N VAL A 5 -5.46 -26.67 13.16
CA VAL A 5 -4.26 -26.67 12.32
C VAL A 5 -3.06 -26.19 13.14
N ILE A 6 -1.97 -26.96 13.13
CA ILE A 6 -0.78 -26.65 13.91
C ILE A 6 0.45 -26.77 13.00
N PRO A 7 1.12 -25.65 12.65
CA PRO A 7 2.36 -25.69 11.89
C PRO A 7 3.51 -26.18 12.78
N VAL A 8 4.39 -27.01 12.22
CA VAL A 8 5.55 -27.60 12.90
C VAL A 8 6.78 -27.40 12.03
N TYR A 9 7.87 -26.92 12.62
CA TYR A 9 9.16 -26.80 11.96
C TYR A 9 10.29 -26.97 12.97
N ASN A 10 11.15 -27.95 12.75
CA ASN A 10 12.31 -28.25 13.59
C ASN A 10 12.02 -28.19 15.10
N PHE A 11 11.10 -29.04 15.57
CA PHE A 11 10.56 -29.00 16.93
C PHE A 11 10.76 -30.34 17.68
N GLU A 12 11.80 -31.12 17.35
CA GLU A 12 11.95 -32.50 17.83
C GLU A 12 11.96 -32.67 19.36
N GLU A 13 12.56 -31.73 20.10
CA GLU A 13 12.78 -31.89 21.55
C GLU A 13 11.48 -31.81 22.36
N LYS A 14 10.55 -30.93 21.97
CA LYS A 14 9.33 -30.61 22.72
C LYS A 14 8.06 -31.17 22.07
N LEU A 15 8.18 -31.69 20.85
CA LEU A 15 7.05 -32.24 20.12
C LEU A 15 6.33 -33.35 20.90
N PRO A 16 6.98 -34.35 21.52
CA PRO A 16 6.27 -35.42 22.22
C PRO A 16 5.34 -34.91 23.33
N ALA A 17 5.83 -34.01 24.18
CA ALA A 17 5.03 -33.42 25.25
C ALA A 17 3.84 -32.59 24.71
N SER A 18 4.04 -31.90 23.59
CA SER A 18 2.98 -31.12 22.94
C SER A 18 1.91 -32.03 22.34
N ILE A 19 2.30 -33.17 21.76
CA ILE A 19 1.38 -34.20 21.26
C ILE A 19 0.58 -34.82 22.41
N ASP A 20 1.21 -35.12 23.55
CA ASP A 20 0.50 -35.69 24.71
C ASP A 20 -0.53 -34.71 25.27
N HIS A 21 -0.22 -33.40 25.29
CA HIS A 21 -1.17 -32.37 25.66
C HIS A 21 -2.35 -32.30 24.68
N LEU A 22 -2.10 -32.38 23.37
CA LEU A 22 -3.15 -32.43 22.35
C LEU A 22 -4.02 -33.67 22.50
N LYS A 23 -3.44 -34.84 22.78
CA LYS A 23 -4.19 -36.08 23.04
C LYS A 23 -5.10 -35.94 24.25
N ALA A 24 -4.60 -35.35 25.34
CA ALA A 24 -5.41 -35.09 26.53
C ALA A 24 -6.58 -34.14 26.24
N TRP A 25 -6.34 -33.07 25.48
CA TRP A 25 -7.38 -32.14 25.05
C TRP A 25 -8.41 -32.79 24.12
N LEU A 26 -7.97 -33.62 23.18
CA LEU A 26 -8.84 -34.39 22.30
C LEU A 26 -9.70 -35.42 23.05
N ALA A 27 -9.12 -36.11 24.05
CA ALA A 27 -9.85 -37.09 24.85
C ALA A 27 -11.02 -36.45 25.64
N ALA A 28 -10.93 -35.16 25.94
CA ALA A 28 -11.97 -34.40 26.62
C ALA A 28 -13.04 -33.80 25.68
N ARG A 29 -12.93 -34.01 24.35
CA ARG A 29 -13.76 -33.30 23.36
C ARG A 29 -14.29 -34.22 22.26
N SER A 30 -15.60 -34.17 22.02
CA SER A 30 -16.26 -34.88 20.92
C SER A 30 -16.55 -34.01 19.70
N ASP A 31 -16.41 -32.69 19.83
CA ASP A 31 -16.67 -31.70 18.78
C ASP A 31 -15.48 -31.45 17.84
N VAL A 32 -14.32 -32.05 18.14
CA VAL A 32 -13.10 -31.98 17.32
C VAL A 32 -13.08 -33.12 16.30
N LEU A 33 -13.13 -32.75 15.02
CA LEU A 33 -13.09 -33.68 13.90
C LEU A 33 -11.67 -34.15 13.60
N GLU A 34 -10.72 -33.21 13.57
CA GLU A 34 -9.34 -33.49 13.20
C GLU A 34 -8.37 -32.47 13.79
N VAL A 35 -7.14 -32.92 14.02
CA VAL A 35 -5.98 -32.05 14.19
C VAL A 35 -5.04 -32.27 13.02
N ILE A 36 -4.66 -31.20 12.34
CA ILE A 36 -3.80 -31.23 11.17
C ILE A 36 -2.45 -30.65 11.58
N LEU A 37 -1.48 -31.52 11.80
CA LEU A 37 -0.09 -31.14 12.00
C LEU A 37 0.54 -30.89 10.62
N VAL A 38 1.07 -29.69 10.39
CA VAL A 38 1.68 -29.35 9.10
C VAL A 38 3.18 -29.18 9.29
N ASP A 39 3.95 -30.17 8.87
CA ASP A 39 5.40 -30.12 8.84
C ASP A 39 5.88 -29.23 7.68
N ASP A 40 6.47 -28.08 8.00
CA ASP A 40 7.02 -27.10 7.05
C ASP A 40 8.41 -27.53 6.55
N GLY A 41 8.56 -28.81 6.16
CA GLY A 41 9.80 -29.37 5.65
C GLY A 41 10.94 -29.37 6.67
N SER A 42 10.69 -29.92 7.87
CA SER A 42 11.70 -30.04 8.93
C SER A 42 12.90 -30.90 8.49
N THR A 43 14.08 -30.57 8.99
CA THR A 43 15.36 -31.24 8.68
C THR A 43 15.92 -32.06 9.85
N ASP A 44 15.30 -31.94 11.02
CA ASP A 44 15.64 -32.68 12.24
C ASP A 44 14.82 -33.99 12.33
N LYS A 45 14.66 -34.58 13.53
CA LYS A 45 13.88 -35.80 13.74
C LYS A 45 12.37 -35.55 13.84
N THR A 46 11.90 -34.31 13.71
CA THR A 46 10.46 -33.96 13.70
C THR A 46 9.66 -34.86 12.75
N PRO A 47 10.06 -35.09 11.48
CA PRO A 47 9.28 -35.93 10.57
C PRO A 47 9.19 -37.39 11.02
N MET A 48 10.20 -37.90 11.73
CA MET A 48 10.17 -39.27 12.28
C MET A 48 9.14 -39.39 13.40
N ILE A 49 9.06 -38.38 14.28
CA ILE A 49 8.08 -38.32 15.36
C ILE A 49 6.67 -38.17 14.77
N LEU A 50 6.49 -37.31 13.78
CA LEU A 50 5.18 -37.08 13.16
C LEU A 50 4.63 -38.33 12.44
N ARG A 51 5.48 -39.22 11.95
CA ARG A 51 5.04 -40.49 11.33
C ARG A 51 4.36 -41.47 12.29
N THR A 52 4.52 -41.30 13.60
CA THR A 52 3.87 -42.15 14.61
C THR A 52 2.51 -41.61 15.04
N ILE A 53 2.07 -40.50 14.44
CA ILE A 53 0.79 -39.85 14.76
C ILE A 53 -0.36 -40.54 14.03
N ASP A 54 -1.35 -40.95 14.81
CA ASP A 54 -2.59 -41.58 14.33
C ASP A 54 -3.81 -40.67 14.50
N LEU A 55 -4.92 -41.06 13.86
CA LEU A 55 -6.21 -40.38 13.93
C LEU A 55 -6.70 -40.19 15.38
N PRO A 56 -7.43 -39.09 15.67
CA PRO A 56 -7.94 -38.06 14.76
C PRO A 56 -6.90 -36.99 14.38
N MET A 57 -5.63 -37.17 14.76
CA MET A 57 -4.55 -36.31 14.28
C MET A 57 -4.03 -36.84 12.94
N ARG A 58 -3.67 -35.94 12.02
CA ARG A 58 -3.03 -36.31 10.77
C ARG A 58 -1.96 -35.31 10.38
N VAL A 59 -1.05 -35.75 9.53
CA VAL A 59 0.13 -34.99 9.14
C VAL A 59 0.06 -34.58 7.67
N ILE A 60 0.42 -33.34 7.38
CA ILE A 60 0.73 -32.84 6.03
C ILE A 60 2.19 -32.43 6.04
N THR A 61 2.99 -32.93 5.11
CA THR A 61 4.40 -32.54 4.97
C THR A 61 4.60 -31.70 3.72
N LEU A 62 5.16 -30.51 3.87
CA LEU A 62 5.59 -29.66 2.78
C LEU A 62 6.96 -30.09 2.25
N PRO A 63 7.26 -29.90 0.95
CA PRO A 63 8.50 -30.41 0.33
C PRO A 63 9.77 -29.71 0.84
N SER A 64 9.63 -28.48 1.37
CA SER A 64 10.69 -27.68 1.94
C SER A 64 10.08 -26.60 2.83
N ASN A 65 10.89 -25.98 3.69
CA ASN A 65 10.50 -24.81 4.46
C ASN A 65 10.06 -23.65 3.56
N GLN A 66 8.77 -23.33 3.61
CA GLN A 66 8.15 -22.20 2.90
C GLN A 66 7.73 -21.08 3.86
N GLY A 67 7.70 -21.37 5.16
CA GLY A 67 7.35 -20.47 6.24
C GLY A 67 5.99 -20.79 6.86
N LYS A 68 5.81 -20.34 8.12
CA LYS A 68 4.61 -20.56 8.94
C LYS A 68 3.30 -20.28 8.21
N GLY A 69 3.20 -19.18 7.48
CA GLY A 69 1.99 -18.82 6.73
C GLY A 69 1.66 -19.80 5.61
N ALA A 70 2.66 -20.40 4.95
CA ALA A 70 2.43 -21.47 3.97
C ALA A 70 1.95 -22.76 4.63
N ALA A 71 2.53 -23.15 5.78
CA ALA A 71 2.11 -24.30 6.55
C ALA A 71 0.66 -24.17 7.06
N VAL A 72 0.32 -23.03 7.68
CA VAL A 72 -1.05 -22.74 8.12
C VAL A 72 -2.02 -22.74 6.93
N ARG A 73 -1.64 -22.11 5.81
CA ARG A 73 -2.46 -22.13 4.58
C ARG A 73 -2.72 -23.54 4.08
N ALA A 74 -1.69 -24.39 4.02
CA ALA A 74 -1.85 -25.77 3.57
C ALA A 74 -2.80 -26.56 4.48
N GLY A 75 -2.66 -26.42 5.80
CA GLY A 75 -3.55 -27.06 6.77
C GLY A 75 -4.99 -26.58 6.68
N ILE A 76 -5.21 -25.26 6.60
CA ILE A 76 -6.56 -24.68 6.49
C ILE A 76 -7.24 -25.11 5.19
N LEU A 77 -6.54 -25.09 4.07
CA LEU A 77 -7.13 -25.50 2.79
C LEU A 77 -7.45 -27.00 2.74
N ALA A 78 -6.74 -27.82 3.53
CA ALA A 78 -7.02 -29.25 3.66
C ALA A 78 -8.06 -29.59 4.74
N SER A 79 -8.50 -28.62 5.54
CA SER A 79 -9.40 -28.85 6.68
C SER A 79 -10.86 -29.10 6.27
N LYS A 80 -11.54 -29.94 7.05
CA LYS A 80 -12.90 -30.46 6.81
C LYS A 80 -13.94 -30.00 7.83
N GLY A 81 -13.53 -29.42 8.95
CA GLY A 81 -14.42 -28.92 9.98
C GLY A 81 -15.21 -27.68 9.55
N ASP A 82 -16.24 -27.34 10.32
CA ASP A 82 -17.08 -26.15 10.12
C ASP A 82 -16.44 -24.91 10.73
N HIS A 83 -15.64 -25.09 11.78
CA HIS A 83 -14.78 -24.09 12.37
C HIS A 83 -13.32 -24.57 12.28
N VAL A 84 -12.45 -23.70 11.78
CA VAL A 84 -11.04 -24.01 11.58
C VAL A 84 -10.23 -23.10 12.49
N PHE A 85 -9.50 -23.71 13.41
CA PHE A 85 -8.60 -23.03 14.32
C PHE A 85 -7.16 -23.25 13.88
N PHE A 86 -6.29 -22.31 14.19
CA PHE A 86 -4.86 -22.55 14.18
C PHE A 86 -4.20 -21.99 15.44
N THR A 87 -3.14 -22.68 15.87
CA THR A 87 -2.30 -22.31 17.00
C THR A 87 -0.88 -22.84 16.79
N ASP A 88 0.05 -22.44 17.65
CA ASP A 88 1.45 -22.84 17.56
C ASP A 88 1.71 -24.18 18.27
N ILE A 89 2.70 -24.94 17.79
CA ILE A 89 3.01 -26.29 18.30
C ILE A 89 3.51 -26.30 19.75
N ASP A 90 4.06 -25.18 20.23
CA ASP A 90 4.46 -25.00 21.63
C ASP A 90 3.27 -24.73 22.58
N LEU A 91 2.05 -24.67 22.03
CA LEU A 91 0.79 -24.44 22.75
C LEU A 91 0.93 -23.32 23.79
N PRO A 92 1.26 -22.09 23.35
CA PRO A 92 1.56 -21.01 24.27
C PRO A 92 0.31 -20.54 25.00
N TYR A 93 -0.87 -20.79 24.42
CA TYR A 93 -2.17 -20.42 24.96
C TYR A 93 -2.98 -21.65 25.38
N ASP A 94 -3.75 -21.50 26.46
CA ASP A 94 -4.74 -22.50 26.85
C ASP A 94 -5.75 -22.75 25.72
N LEU A 95 -5.98 -24.02 25.41
CA LEU A 95 -6.95 -24.44 24.40
C LEU A 95 -8.40 -24.27 24.86
N SER A 96 -8.66 -23.93 26.13
CA SER A 96 -9.97 -23.47 26.60
C SER A 96 -10.45 -22.21 25.87
N ALA A 97 -9.55 -21.43 25.26
CA ALA A 97 -9.92 -20.31 24.40
C ALA A 97 -10.77 -20.72 23.17
N VAL A 98 -10.77 -22.01 22.80
CA VAL A 98 -11.65 -22.56 21.76
C VAL A 98 -13.12 -22.42 22.16
N ASP A 99 -13.47 -22.65 23.42
CA ASP A 99 -14.86 -22.59 23.88
C ASP A 99 -15.41 -21.16 23.82
N THR A 100 -14.63 -20.20 24.32
CA THR A 100 -14.96 -18.77 24.20
C THR A 100 -15.07 -18.33 22.75
N ALA A 101 -14.27 -18.89 21.85
CA ALA A 101 -14.36 -18.60 20.42
C ALA A 101 -15.63 -19.17 19.77
N LEU A 102 -16.03 -20.40 20.13
CA LEU A 102 -17.29 -20.99 19.68
C LEU A 102 -18.50 -20.14 20.08
N GLU A 103 -18.51 -19.60 21.30
CA GLU A 103 -19.57 -18.67 21.73
C GLU A 103 -19.63 -17.41 20.87
N ARG A 104 -18.47 -16.89 20.43
CA ARG A 104 -18.41 -15.71 19.55
C ARG A 104 -18.90 -16.02 18.14
N PHE A 105 -18.60 -17.20 17.60
CA PHE A 105 -19.20 -17.65 16.34
C PHE A 105 -20.72 -17.72 16.44
N GLY A 106 -21.25 -18.25 17.55
CA GLY A 106 -22.70 -18.28 17.81
C GLY A 106 -23.35 -16.89 17.86
N LYS A 107 -22.57 -15.83 18.13
CA LYS A 107 -23.01 -14.43 18.14
C LYS A 107 -22.78 -13.72 16.79
N GLY A 108 -22.41 -14.45 15.73
CA GLY A 108 -22.25 -13.91 14.38
C GLY A 108 -20.84 -13.44 14.03
N ALA A 109 -19.82 -13.79 14.84
CA ALA A 109 -18.44 -13.59 14.40
C ALA A 109 -18.11 -14.52 13.23
N ASP A 110 -17.29 -14.05 12.30
CA ASP A 110 -16.72 -14.88 11.21
C ASP A 110 -15.31 -15.35 11.54
N ILE A 111 -14.58 -14.52 12.31
CA ILE A 111 -13.20 -14.73 12.75
C ILE A 111 -13.12 -14.37 14.23
N VAL A 112 -12.43 -15.20 14.99
CA VAL A 112 -12.12 -14.95 16.39
C VAL A 112 -10.60 -14.97 16.57
N CYS A 113 -10.05 -13.86 17.05
CA CYS A 113 -8.64 -13.76 17.39
C CYS A 113 -8.47 -13.80 18.91
N GLY A 114 -7.49 -14.57 19.38
CA GLY A 114 -6.99 -14.40 20.73
C GLY A 114 -6.40 -12.99 20.89
N SER A 115 -6.55 -12.41 22.08
CA SER A 115 -5.93 -11.13 22.41
C SER A 115 -5.29 -11.21 23.77
N ARG A 116 -4.05 -10.72 23.84
CA ARG A 116 -3.24 -10.66 25.06
C ARG A 116 -3.46 -9.35 25.82
N HIS A 117 -4.27 -8.45 25.27
CA HIS A 117 -4.46 -7.09 25.76
C HIS A 117 -5.85 -6.87 26.40
N LEU A 118 -6.70 -7.90 26.42
CA LEU A 118 -8.00 -7.83 27.09
C LEU A 118 -7.81 -7.99 28.60
N SER A 119 -8.68 -7.34 29.39
CA SER A 119 -8.63 -7.33 30.86
C SER A 119 -8.55 -8.71 31.49
N ASP A 120 -9.23 -9.68 30.87
CA ASP A 120 -9.36 -11.04 31.39
C ASP A 120 -8.23 -11.97 30.88
N SER A 121 -7.25 -11.42 30.16
CA SER A 121 -6.09 -12.18 29.70
C SER A 121 -5.13 -12.42 30.85
N ALA A 122 -4.75 -13.67 31.07
CA ALA A 122 -3.86 -14.05 32.15
C ALA A 122 -2.46 -14.41 31.63
N PHE A 123 -1.44 -14.12 32.43
CA PHE A 123 -0.04 -14.48 32.15
C PHE A 123 0.50 -15.36 33.27
N VAL A 124 0.72 -16.64 32.97
CA VAL A 124 1.42 -17.55 33.88
C VAL A 124 2.94 -17.42 33.71
N ALA A 125 3.40 -17.03 32.51
CA ALA A 125 4.82 -16.82 32.18
C ALA A 125 5.21 -15.33 32.11
N THR A 126 6.44 -15.00 32.53
CA THR A 126 7.01 -13.64 32.45
C THR A 126 7.33 -13.25 31.01
N ARG A 127 6.99 -12.04 30.58
CA ARG A 127 7.34 -11.52 29.24
C ARG A 127 8.62 -10.70 29.26
N ARG A 128 9.49 -10.91 28.27
CA ARG A 128 10.60 -9.97 27.99
C ARG A 128 10.06 -8.62 27.49
N ILE A 129 10.46 -7.53 28.15
CA ILE A 129 10.04 -6.15 27.85
C ILE A 129 10.37 -5.76 26.40
N GLU A 130 11.54 -6.15 25.89
CA GLU A 130 11.98 -5.87 24.50
C GLU A 130 11.02 -6.46 23.46
N ARG A 131 10.50 -7.66 23.71
CA ARG A 131 9.53 -8.33 22.84
C ARG A 131 8.18 -7.63 22.89
N GLN A 132 7.79 -7.11 24.05
CA GLN A 132 6.56 -6.34 24.20
C GLN A 132 6.62 -5.03 23.43
N LEU A 133 7.72 -4.27 23.56
CA LEU A 133 7.89 -3.00 22.84
C LEU A 133 7.92 -3.18 21.33
N SER A 134 8.68 -4.16 20.83
CA SER A 134 8.76 -4.45 19.38
C SER A 134 7.43 -4.93 18.81
N SER A 135 6.70 -5.79 19.53
CA SER A 135 5.35 -6.24 19.12
C SER A 135 4.36 -5.09 19.11
N SER A 136 4.36 -4.23 20.14
CA SER A 136 3.49 -3.05 20.22
C SER A 136 3.78 -2.05 19.10
N LEU A 137 5.05 -1.77 18.82
CA LEU A 137 5.43 -0.88 17.70
C LEU A 137 4.99 -1.45 16.36
N PHE A 138 5.19 -2.75 16.14
CA PHE A 138 4.74 -3.41 14.92
C PHE A 138 3.22 -3.38 14.77
N ALA A 139 2.48 -3.69 15.84
CA ALA A 139 1.02 -3.63 15.86
C ALA A 139 0.51 -2.21 15.58
N TRP A 140 1.13 -1.19 16.19
CA TRP A 140 0.83 0.21 15.92
C TRP A 140 1.06 0.58 14.45
N LEU A 141 2.20 0.17 13.86
CA LEU A 141 2.47 0.39 12.43
C LEU A 141 1.44 -0.29 11.53
N ALA A 142 1.13 -1.56 11.79
CA ALA A 142 0.15 -2.32 11.01
C ALA A 142 -1.26 -1.70 11.07
N ASN A 143 -1.71 -1.31 12.27
CA ASN A 143 -3.00 -0.64 12.50
C ASN A 143 -3.05 0.80 11.95
N THR A 144 -1.92 1.49 11.84
CA THR A 144 -1.89 2.86 11.31
C THR A 144 -1.88 2.87 9.78
N ILE A 145 -1.15 1.92 9.17
CA ILE A 145 -0.82 1.97 7.75
C ILE A 145 -1.75 1.09 6.91
N LEU A 146 -2.20 -0.05 7.45
CA LEU A 146 -2.82 -1.10 6.64
C LEU A 146 -4.20 -1.57 7.13
N LEU A 147 -4.38 -1.73 8.44
CA LEU A 147 -5.59 -2.31 9.02
C LEU A 147 -6.48 -1.24 9.66
N GLU A 148 -7.78 -1.50 9.73
CA GLU A 148 -8.61 -0.85 10.75
C GLU A 148 -8.19 -1.38 12.14
N PRO A 149 -8.35 -0.59 13.23
CA PRO A 149 -7.80 -0.95 14.54
C PRO A 149 -8.18 -2.37 15.02
N VAL A 150 -7.16 -3.23 15.16
CA VAL A 150 -7.26 -4.60 15.69
C VAL A 150 -6.60 -4.64 17.07
N ALA A 151 -7.27 -5.25 18.06
CA ALA A 151 -6.78 -5.33 19.43
C ALA A 151 -5.46 -6.11 19.57
N ASP A 152 -5.30 -7.21 18.83
CA ASP A 152 -4.06 -7.98 18.79
C ASP A 152 -3.91 -8.66 17.42
N THR A 153 -2.92 -8.22 16.64
CA THR A 153 -2.68 -8.76 15.30
C THR A 153 -1.89 -10.08 15.35
N GLN A 154 -1.06 -10.28 16.38
CA GLN A 154 0.02 -11.28 16.42
C GLN A 154 -0.22 -12.41 17.44
N CYS A 155 -1.43 -12.54 17.99
CA CYS A 155 -1.77 -13.73 18.75
C CYS A 155 -1.84 -14.94 17.80
N GLY A 156 -1.08 -15.98 18.12
CA GLY A 156 -1.02 -17.21 17.32
C GLY A 156 -2.29 -18.07 17.41
N PHE A 157 -3.17 -17.83 18.37
CA PHE A 157 -4.46 -18.50 18.48
C PHE A 157 -5.54 -17.74 17.71
N LYS A 158 -6.06 -18.35 16.63
CA LYS A 158 -7.17 -17.79 15.86
C LYS A 158 -8.12 -18.88 15.37
N GLY A 159 -9.41 -18.57 15.36
CA GLY A 159 -10.48 -19.40 14.80
C GLY A 159 -11.17 -18.68 13.66
N LEU A 160 -11.64 -19.42 12.67
CA LEU A 160 -12.41 -18.91 11.55
C LEU A 160 -13.55 -19.88 11.20
N ARG A 161 -14.69 -19.36 10.73
CA ARG A 161 -15.67 -20.18 10.01
C ARG A 161 -15.03 -20.75 8.75
N ALA A 162 -15.32 -22.00 8.40
CA ALA A 162 -14.54 -22.72 7.40
C ALA A 162 -14.69 -22.17 5.96
N ASP A 163 -15.86 -21.64 5.62
CA ASP A 163 -16.10 -20.91 4.37
C ASP A 163 -15.23 -19.64 4.28
N VAL A 164 -15.20 -18.85 5.36
CA VAL A 164 -14.39 -17.63 5.49
C VAL A 164 -12.90 -17.96 5.47
N ALA A 165 -12.48 -18.98 6.23
CA ALA A 165 -11.10 -19.44 6.27
C ALA A 165 -10.59 -19.83 4.88
N ARG A 166 -11.32 -20.70 4.17
CA ARG A 166 -10.93 -21.13 2.82
C ARG A 166 -10.93 -19.97 1.82
N ALA A 167 -11.86 -19.02 1.93
CA ALA A 167 -11.89 -17.85 1.05
C ALA A 167 -10.68 -16.94 1.27
N ILE A 168 -10.30 -16.66 2.53
CA ILE A 168 -9.16 -15.81 2.85
C ILE A 168 -7.84 -16.50 2.50
N PHE A 169 -7.66 -17.75 2.90
CA PHE A 169 -6.40 -18.47 2.74
C PHE A 169 -6.12 -18.88 1.28
N ARG A 170 -7.12 -18.90 0.39
CA ARG A 170 -6.90 -18.98 -1.07
C ARG A 170 -6.25 -17.71 -1.65
N ASP A 171 -6.64 -16.54 -1.14
CA ASP A 171 -6.13 -15.25 -1.59
C ASP A 171 -4.82 -14.84 -0.89
N LEU A 172 -4.49 -15.49 0.23
CA LEU A 172 -3.31 -15.25 1.04
C LEU A 172 -2.01 -15.59 0.27
N ARG A 173 -1.16 -14.58 0.09
CA ARG A 173 0.11 -14.71 -0.65
C ARG A 173 1.34 -14.81 0.24
N SER A 174 1.30 -14.23 1.44
CA SER A 174 2.45 -14.27 2.35
C SER A 174 2.66 -15.65 2.95
N SER A 175 3.90 -16.12 2.90
CA SER A 175 4.29 -17.42 3.44
C SER A 175 5.00 -17.33 4.80
N GLY A 176 5.57 -16.17 5.15
CA GLY A 176 6.21 -15.93 6.45
C GLY A 176 5.26 -15.38 7.53
N TYR A 177 5.82 -14.90 8.64
CA TYR A 177 5.08 -14.41 9.82
C TYR A 177 4.10 -13.25 9.57
N ILE A 178 4.25 -12.49 8.48
CA ILE A 178 3.33 -11.39 8.12
C ILE A 178 1.94 -11.89 7.71
N PHE A 179 1.76 -13.20 7.51
CA PHE A 179 0.50 -13.78 7.04
C PHE A 179 -0.69 -13.45 7.94
N ASP A 180 -0.49 -13.31 9.25
CA ASP A 180 -1.56 -12.94 10.20
C ASP A 180 -2.12 -11.54 9.90
N VAL A 181 -1.24 -10.59 9.56
CA VAL A 181 -1.61 -9.22 9.17
C VAL A 181 -2.32 -9.23 7.82
N GLU A 182 -1.82 -9.99 6.84
CA GLU A 182 -2.48 -10.13 5.54
C GLU A 182 -3.87 -10.79 5.68
N MET A 183 -4.00 -11.80 6.54
CA MET A 183 -5.26 -12.48 6.81
C MET A 183 -6.29 -11.51 7.38
N LEU A 184 -5.90 -10.69 8.37
CA LEU A 184 -6.78 -9.64 8.92
C LEU A 184 -7.12 -8.56 7.89
N TYR A 185 -6.17 -8.15 7.06
CA TYR A 185 -6.41 -7.22 5.96
C TYR A 185 -7.47 -7.78 4.98
N LEU A 186 -7.32 -9.04 4.57
CA LEU A 186 -8.25 -9.72 3.66
C LEU A 186 -9.63 -9.90 4.30
N ALA A 187 -9.69 -10.20 5.60
CA ALA A 187 -10.93 -10.30 6.36
C ALA A 187 -11.70 -8.98 6.35
N GLN A 188 -11.05 -7.88 6.72
CA GLN A 188 -11.65 -6.53 6.71
C GLN A 188 -12.13 -6.15 5.30
N HIS A 189 -11.33 -6.43 4.27
CA HIS A 189 -11.68 -6.13 2.87
C HIS A 189 -12.84 -6.98 2.32
N LYS A 190 -13.07 -8.17 2.89
CA LYS A 190 -14.20 -9.04 2.57
C LYS A 190 -15.42 -8.79 3.48
N GLY A 191 -15.33 -7.83 4.42
CA GLY A 191 -16.40 -7.48 5.33
C GLY A 191 -16.68 -8.53 6.42
N SER A 192 -15.69 -9.38 6.75
CA SER A 192 -15.84 -10.40 7.79
C SER A 192 -15.92 -9.79 9.18
N ALA A 193 -16.83 -10.28 10.02
CA ALA A 193 -16.94 -9.86 11.41
C ALA A 193 -15.81 -10.47 12.26
N VAL A 194 -14.89 -9.63 12.75
CA VAL A 194 -13.75 -10.05 13.59
C VAL A 194 -14.06 -9.77 15.07
N ALA A 195 -14.03 -10.81 15.90
CA ALA A 195 -14.15 -10.71 17.35
C ALA A 195 -12.84 -11.07 18.05
N PHE A 196 -12.68 -10.61 19.29
CA PHE A 196 -11.52 -10.93 20.12
C PHE A 196 -11.95 -11.67 21.39
N VAL A 197 -11.11 -12.62 21.82
CA VAL A 197 -11.29 -13.36 23.07
C VAL A 197 -10.02 -13.28 23.92
N PRO A 198 -10.14 -13.22 25.25
CA PRO A 198 -8.97 -13.26 26.12
C PRO A 198 -8.27 -14.61 25.97
N VAL A 199 -6.95 -14.62 26.12
CA VAL A 199 -6.14 -15.85 26.14
C VAL A 199 -5.29 -15.91 27.39
N THR A 200 -5.08 -17.13 27.89
CA THR A 200 -4.18 -17.41 29.02
C THR A 200 -2.84 -17.89 28.47
N LEU A 201 -1.78 -17.12 28.67
CA LEU A 201 -0.42 -17.51 28.28
C LEU A 201 0.15 -18.49 29.31
N ILE A 202 0.25 -19.77 28.94
CA ILE A 202 0.75 -20.85 29.80
C ILE A 202 2.27 -21.01 29.66
N ASN A 203 2.79 -20.96 28.42
CA ASN A 203 4.20 -21.16 28.12
C ASN A 203 4.78 -19.98 27.33
N GLU A 204 6.02 -19.59 27.63
CA GLU A 204 6.76 -18.66 26.76
C GLU A 204 7.25 -19.42 25.53
N SER A 205 6.92 -18.91 24.33
CA SER A 205 7.33 -19.55 23.08
C SER A 205 8.86 -19.65 22.98
N SER A 206 9.40 -20.83 22.71
CA SER A 206 10.86 -21.07 22.74
C SER A 206 11.65 -20.53 21.55
N THR A 207 11.01 -19.83 20.61
CA THR A 207 11.71 -19.23 19.46
C THR A 207 12.65 -18.10 19.87
N SER A 208 13.94 -18.29 19.60
CA SER A 208 15.00 -17.29 19.63
C SER A 208 14.86 -16.33 18.45
N ILE A 209 13.94 -15.38 18.55
CA ILE A 209 13.78 -14.31 17.55
C ILE A 209 14.90 -13.29 17.76
N HIS A 210 15.75 -13.09 16.75
CA HIS A 210 16.77 -12.04 16.74
C HIS A 210 16.12 -10.70 16.40
N LEU A 211 15.80 -9.89 17.43
CA LEU A 211 15.04 -8.63 17.34
C LEU A 211 15.37 -7.74 16.13
N LEU A 212 16.64 -7.54 15.81
CA LEU A 212 17.05 -6.63 14.72
C LEU A 212 16.88 -7.25 13.33
N ARG A 213 17.30 -8.51 13.15
CA ARG A 213 17.22 -9.20 11.85
C ARG A 213 15.77 -9.53 11.50
N ASP A 214 15.02 -10.02 12.47
CA ASP A 214 13.63 -10.41 12.28
C ASP A 214 12.71 -9.18 12.24
N GLY A 215 13.06 -8.12 12.98
CA GLY A 215 12.37 -6.82 12.90
C GLY A 215 12.48 -6.16 11.53
N ALA A 216 13.68 -6.12 10.93
CA ALA A 216 13.88 -5.60 9.58
C ALA A 216 13.15 -6.43 8.53
N GLY A 217 13.17 -7.76 8.66
CA GLY A 217 12.42 -8.68 7.80
C GLY A 217 10.91 -8.43 7.86
N MET A 218 10.36 -8.26 9.07
CA MET A 218 8.94 -7.95 9.29
C MET A 218 8.54 -6.57 8.77
N ALA A 219 9.38 -5.54 8.95
CA ALA A 219 9.15 -4.21 8.40
C ALA A 219 9.13 -4.22 6.87
N LEU A 220 10.09 -4.91 6.23
CA LEU A 220 10.12 -5.08 4.77
C LEU A 220 8.90 -5.87 4.28
N ALA A 221 8.48 -6.92 5.01
CA ALA A 221 7.30 -7.69 4.68
C ALA A 221 6.02 -6.83 4.75
N LEU A 222 5.88 -6.01 5.79
CA LEU A 222 4.78 -5.05 5.93
C LEU A 222 4.80 -4.00 4.81
N ALA A 223 5.96 -3.45 4.45
CA ALA A 223 6.10 -2.50 3.35
C ALA A 223 5.70 -3.14 2.00
N LYS A 224 6.15 -4.38 1.73
CA LYS A 224 5.74 -5.13 0.53
C LYS A 224 4.23 -5.38 0.50
N LEU A 225 3.65 -5.74 1.64
CA LEU A 225 2.20 -5.94 1.78
C LEU A 225 1.44 -4.62 1.55
N TYR A 226 1.91 -3.51 2.13
CA TYR A 226 1.34 -2.18 1.92
C TYR A 226 1.39 -1.76 0.44
N VAL A 227 2.54 -1.89 -0.21
CA VAL A 227 2.68 -1.59 -1.64
C VAL A 227 1.74 -2.45 -2.46
N ARG A 228 1.68 -3.76 -2.20
CA ARG A 228 0.82 -4.69 -2.95
C ARG A 228 -0.67 -4.36 -2.81
N THR A 229 -1.10 -3.91 -1.65
CA THR A 229 -2.50 -3.61 -1.33
C THR A 229 -2.93 -2.21 -1.75
N ARG A 230 -1.99 -1.25 -1.81
CA ARG A 230 -2.25 0.15 -2.17
C ARG A 230 -1.88 0.50 -3.61
N ALA A 231 -1.02 -0.27 -4.27
CA ALA A 231 -0.67 -0.04 -5.68
C ALA A 231 -1.92 -0.18 -6.56
N SER A 232 -2.52 0.96 -6.84
CA SER A 232 -3.73 1.13 -7.64
C SER A 232 -3.42 1.46 -9.09
N LEU A 233 -2.18 1.86 -9.39
CA LEU A 233 -1.71 2.05 -10.74
C LEU A 233 -1.50 0.70 -11.43
N THR A 234 -2.13 0.55 -12.58
CA THR A 234 -2.04 -0.64 -13.41
C THR A 234 -0.73 -0.67 -14.19
N ARG A 235 -0.38 -1.84 -14.77
CA ARG A 235 0.74 -1.92 -15.72
C ARG A 235 0.57 -0.96 -16.90
N ARG A 236 -0.67 -0.74 -17.36
CA ARG A 236 -0.98 0.21 -18.43
C ARG A 236 -0.66 1.64 -18.01
N ASP A 237 -1.00 2.02 -16.78
CA ASP A 237 -0.64 3.33 -16.24
C ASP A 237 0.86 3.54 -16.21
N MET A 238 1.63 2.52 -15.81
CA MET A 238 3.10 2.60 -15.80
C MET A 238 3.67 2.87 -17.19
N TYR A 239 3.17 2.16 -18.22
CA TYR A 239 3.59 2.42 -19.60
C TYR A 239 3.18 3.82 -20.07
N PHE A 240 1.97 4.27 -19.77
CA PHE A 240 1.52 5.63 -20.14
C PHE A 240 2.37 6.71 -19.48
N ILE A 241 2.64 6.57 -18.18
CA ILE A 241 3.52 7.49 -17.44
C ILE A 241 4.92 7.53 -18.05
N ALA A 242 5.50 6.36 -18.36
CA ALA A 242 6.82 6.29 -18.98
C ALA A 242 6.84 6.95 -20.37
N THR A 243 5.81 6.72 -21.20
CA THR A 243 5.71 7.35 -22.53
C THR A 243 5.54 8.87 -22.45
N LEU A 244 4.71 9.37 -21.52
CA LEU A 244 4.58 10.80 -21.26
C LEU A 244 5.88 11.39 -20.73
N GLY A 245 6.58 10.68 -19.85
CA GLY A 245 7.90 11.09 -19.35
C GLY A 245 8.93 11.19 -20.47
N LEU A 246 8.89 10.30 -21.46
CA LEU A 246 9.78 10.36 -22.62
C LEU A 246 9.45 11.58 -23.49
N ALA A 247 8.15 11.83 -23.73
CA ALA A 247 7.71 13.01 -24.44
C ALA A 247 8.11 14.30 -23.71
N ILE A 248 7.98 14.36 -22.38
CA ILE A 248 8.47 15.49 -21.56
C ILE A 248 9.98 15.68 -21.76
N ALA A 249 10.76 14.60 -21.72
CA ALA A 249 12.19 14.67 -21.90
C ALA A 249 12.56 15.29 -23.27
N VAL A 250 11.91 14.85 -24.34
CA VAL A 250 12.11 15.41 -25.69
C VAL A 250 11.74 16.90 -25.75
N LEU A 251 10.62 17.29 -25.15
CA LEU A 251 10.17 18.69 -25.11
C LEU A 251 11.09 19.60 -24.28
N LEU A 252 11.71 19.06 -23.23
CA LEU A 252 12.60 19.83 -22.34
C LEU A 252 14.00 20.03 -22.92
N ILE A 253 14.50 19.16 -23.79
CA ILE A 253 15.88 19.27 -24.32
C ILE A 253 16.15 20.63 -24.98
N PRO A 254 15.34 21.12 -25.94
CA PRO A 254 15.56 22.43 -26.56
C PRO A 254 15.50 23.58 -25.55
N ILE A 255 14.61 23.46 -24.55
CA ILE A 255 14.43 24.48 -23.51
C ILE A 255 15.68 24.55 -22.63
N LEU A 256 16.15 23.41 -22.14
CA LEU A 256 17.35 23.31 -21.31
C LEU A 256 18.61 23.76 -22.08
N GLN A 257 18.65 23.51 -23.39
CA GLN A 257 19.72 23.99 -24.25
C GLN A 257 19.70 25.53 -24.35
N ASN A 258 18.53 26.14 -24.60
CA ASN A 258 18.39 27.59 -24.68
C ASN A 258 18.69 28.31 -23.36
N LEU A 259 18.42 27.67 -22.23
CA LEU A 259 18.76 28.19 -20.89
C LEU A 259 20.25 28.04 -20.56
N GLY A 260 21.06 27.42 -21.43
CA GLY A 260 22.48 27.15 -21.18
C GLY A 260 22.73 26.04 -20.15
N ALA A 261 21.69 25.36 -19.66
CA ALA A 261 21.81 24.30 -18.66
C ALA A 261 22.61 23.10 -19.21
N LEU A 262 22.37 22.72 -20.46
CA LEU A 262 23.11 21.64 -21.11
C LEU A 262 24.57 22.04 -21.38
N SER A 263 24.82 23.30 -21.76
CA SER A 263 26.19 23.79 -21.98
C SER A 263 27.02 23.80 -20.71
N LEU A 264 26.43 24.06 -19.54
CA LEU A 264 27.13 23.96 -18.25
C LEU A 264 27.61 22.53 -17.97
N LEU A 265 26.82 21.52 -18.33
CA LEU A 265 27.22 20.11 -18.19
C LEU A 265 28.32 19.72 -19.18
N VAL A 266 28.25 20.23 -20.41
CA VAL A 266 29.32 20.06 -21.40
C VAL A 266 30.62 20.67 -20.91
N GLN A 267 30.58 21.88 -20.32
CA GLN A 267 31.76 22.53 -19.72
C GLN A 267 32.35 21.73 -18.55
N ARG A 268 31.53 20.93 -17.84
CA ARG A 268 31.99 20.00 -16.79
C ARG A 268 32.56 18.68 -17.32
N GLY A 269 32.67 18.51 -18.64
CA GLY A 269 33.28 17.35 -19.29
C GLY A 269 32.30 16.26 -19.71
N PHE A 270 30.98 16.47 -19.63
CA PHE A 270 30.01 15.47 -20.08
C PHE A 270 29.68 15.65 -21.58
N PRO A 271 29.81 14.60 -22.42
CA PRO A 271 29.50 14.72 -23.84
C PRO A 271 27.99 14.87 -24.08
N MET A 272 27.61 15.72 -25.04
CA MET A 272 26.20 16.03 -25.34
C MET A 272 25.31 14.79 -25.59
N PRO A 273 25.74 13.76 -26.34
CA PRO A 273 24.94 12.55 -26.52
C PRO A 273 24.62 11.82 -25.20
N LEU A 274 25.57 11.81 -24.25
CA LEU A 274 25.37 11.18 -22.95
C LEU A 274 24.37 11.96 -22.10
N ILE A 275 24.43 13.30 -22.12
CA ILE A 275 23.48 14.17 -21.40
C ILE A 275 22.06 13.93 -21.93
N ILE A 276 21.89 13.90 -23.25
CA ILE A 276 20.59 13.65 -23.88
C ILE A 276 20.07 12.25 -23.52
N ALA A 277 20.91 11.22 -23.66
CA ALA A 277 20.54 9.85 -23.28
C ALA A 277 20.14 9.75 -21.79
N ALA A 278 20.87 10.44 -20.92
CA ALA A 278 20.55 10.50 -19.49
C ALA A 278 19.19 11.16 -19.25
N LEU A 279 18.88 12.29 -19.90
CA LEU A 279 17.57 12.94 -19.75
C LEU A 279 16.42 12.05 -20.23
N LEU A 280 16.60 11.34 -21.36
CA LEU A 280 15.61 10.42 -21.90
C LEU A 280 15.34 9.20 -21.01
N ILE A 281 16.24 8.87 -20.07
CA ILE A 281 16.07 7.77 -19.12
C ILE A 281 15.61 8.28 -17.75
N ILE A 282 16.26 9.33 -17.24
CA ILE A 282 16.03 9.85 -15.89
C ILE A 282 14.63 10.43 -15.78
N ILE A 283 14.16 11.21 -16.75
CA ILE A 283 12.85 11.88 -16.67
C ILE A 283 11.69 10.86 -16.62
N PRO A 284 11.59 9.87 -17.53
CA PRO A 284 10.56 8.83 -17.42
C PRO A 284 10.63 8.05 -16.11
N THR A 285 11.85 7.69 -15.69
CA THR A 285 12.05 6.91 -14.45
C THR A 285 11.62 7.71 -13.22
N ALA A 286 12.04 8.97 -13.13
CA ALA A 286 11.66 9.87 -12.05
C ALA A 286 10.14 10.07 -12.00
N LEU A 287 9.49 10.19 -13.16
CA LEU A 287 8.04 10.37 -13.24
C LEU A 287 7.27 9.11 -12.79
N VAL A 288 7.73 7.91 -13.18
CA VAL A 288 7.18 6.64 -12.71
C VAL A 288 7.36 6.49 -11.20
N CYS A 289 8.57 6.77 -10.68
CA CYS A 289 8.85 6.71 -9.25
C CYS A 289 8.00 7.70 -8.45
N GLY A 290 7.89 8.95 -8.92
CA GLY A 290 7.05 9.98 -8.29
C GLY A 290 5.57 9.60 -8.29
N ALA A 291 5.06 9.09 -9.42
CA ALA A 291 3.70 8.63 -9.55
C ALA A 291 3.38 7.46 -8.60
N LEU A 292 4.30 6.50 -8.47
CA LEU A 292 4.20 5.41 -7.51
C LEU A 292 4.23 5.92 -6.06
N GLY A 293 5.14 6.85 -5.74
CA GLY A 293 5.22 7.46 -4.42
C GLY A 293 3.90 8.14 -4.02
N ILE A 294 3.29 8.89 -4.93
CA ILE A 294 1.97 9.52 -4.71
C ILE A 294 0.88 8.46 -4.54
N ALA A 295 0.85 7.41 -5.36
CA ALA A 295 -0.15 6.34 -5.28
C ALA A 295 -0.06 5.53 -3.98
N LEU A 296 1.11 5.55 -3.32
CA LEU A 296 1.37 4.92 -2.03
C LEU A 296 1.10 5.83 -0.83
N LEU A 297 0.66 7.09 -1.02
CA LEU A 297 0.28 7.94 0.10
C LEU A 297 -0.92 7.34 0.85
N PRO A 298 -1.04 7.55 2.17
CA PRO A 298 -2.13 7.03 3.01
C PRO A 298 -3.47 7.74 2.77
N LEU A 299 -3.74 8.18 1.54
CA LEU A 299 -5.02 8.71 1.08
C LEU A 299 -5.91 7.55 0.62
N HIS A 300 -7.22 7.80 0.44
CA HIS A 300 -8.13 6.81 -0.13
C HIS A 300 -7.58 6.28 -1.49
N LYS A 301 -7.46 4.95 -1.66
CA LYS A 301 -6.67 4.31 -2.74
C LYS A 301 -6.97 4.87 -4.15
N HIS A 302 -8.24 5.09 -4.46
CA HIS A 302 -8.66 5.62 -5.75
C HIS A 302 -8.28 7.10 -5.92
N SER A 303 -8.34 7.88 -4.83
CA SER A 303 -7.96 9.29 -4.83
C SER A 303 -6.47 9.48 -5.05
N ALA A 304 -5.63 8.63 -4.44
CA ALA A 304 -4.18 8.68 -4.63
C ALA A 304 -3.79 8.37 -6.09
N ALA A 305 -4.40 7.37 -6.71
CA ALA A 305 -4.17 7.01 -8.11
C ALA A 305 -4.61 8.11 -9.08
N GLU A 306 -5.80 8.70 -8.85
CA GLU A 306 -6.31 9.83 -9.63
C GLU A 306 -5.39 11.04 -9.50
N PHE A 307 -4.94 11.37 -8.29
CA PHE A 307 -4.02 12.49 -8.07
C PHE A 307 -2.66 12.25 -8.71
N SER A 308 -2.15 11.01 -8.65
CA SER A 308 -0.91 10.61 -9.31
C SER A 308 -0.98 10.81 -10.84
N ARG A 309 -2.02 10.28 -11.50
CA ARG A 309 -2.26 10.49 -12.94
C ARG A 309 -2.42 11.97 -13.28
N TYR A 310 -3.17 12.71 -12.45
CA TYR A 310 -3.36 14.15 -12.60
C TYR A 310 -2.03 14.93 -12.54
N ALA A 311 -1.15 14.60 -11.57
CA ALA A 311 0.15 15.23 -11.43
C ALA A 311 1.05 14.97 -12.66
N VAL A 312 1.01 13.75 -13.20
CA VAL A 312 1.73 13.38 -14.43
C VAL A 312 1.23 14.18 -15.64
N VAL A 313 -0.09 14.30 -15.81
CA VAL A 313 -0.71 15.15 -16.84
C VAL A 313 -0.31 16.61 -16.65
N GLY A 314 -0.28 17.10 -15.40
CA GLY A 314 0.19 18.45 -15.07
C GLY A 314 1.63 18.71 -15.48
N ALA A 315 2.54 17.77 -15.18
CA ALA A 315 3.95 17.86 -15.60
C ALA A 315 4.08 17.89 -17.14
N PHE A 316 3.31 17.04 -17.83
CA PHE A 316 3.27 17.02 -19.29
C PHE A 316 2.76 18.36 -19.86
N ASN A 317 1.68 18.90 -19.31
CA ASN A 317 1.10 20.18 -19.73
C ASN A 317 2.09 21.33 -19.58
N THR A 318 2.86 21.36 -18.50
CA THR A 318 3.90 22.38 -18.28
C THR A 318 4.99 22.30 -19.33
N ALA A 319 5.48 21.10 -19.64
CA ALA A 319 6.49 20.90 -20.67
C ALA A 319 5.95 21.26 -22.07
N LEU A 320 4.72 20.87 -22.38
CA LEU A 320 4.06 21.18 -23.66
C LEU A 320 3.82 22.69 -23.82
N ASN A 321 3.36 23.36 -22.77
CA ASN A 321 3.17 24.81 -22.74
C ASN A 321 4.49 25.53 -23.07
N ALA A 322 5.56 25.19 -22.36
CA ALA A 322 6.87 25.79 -22.62
C ALA A 322 7.36 25.49 -24.05
N ALA A 323 7.19 24.27 -24.55
CA ALA A 323 7.66 23.89 -25.88
C ALA A 323 6.91 24.63 -27.00
N ILE A 324 5.57 24.67 -26.96
CA ILE A 324 4.77 25.37 -27.97
C ILE A 324 5.07 26.87 -27.93
N PHE A 325 5.08 27.48 -26.74
CA PHE A 325 5.32 28.91 -26.60
C PHE A 325 6.70 29.30 -27.16
N ASN A 326 7.76 28.58 -26.77
CA ASN A 326 9.11 28.85 -27.28
C ASN A 326 9.23 28.61 -28.78
N SER A 327 8.51 27.62 -29.33
CA SER A 327 8.49 27.36 -30.77
C SER A 327 7.85 28.52 -31.54
N LEU A 328 6.76 29.10 -31.02
CA LEU A 328 6.09 30.26 -31.64
C LEU A 328 6.98 31.51 -31.63
N LEU A 329 7.69 31.75 -30.52
CA LEU A 329 8.69 32.84 -30.46
C LEU A 329 9.82 32.63 -31.47
N LEU A 330 10.33 31.40 -31.59
CA LEU A 330 11.42 31.07 -32.51
C LEU A 330 11.01 31.24 -33.98
N ILE A 331 9.83 30.72 -34.35
CA ILE A 331 9.32 30.77 -35.73
C ILE A 331 8.98 32.19 -36.15
N SER A 332 8.40 32.99 -35.25
CA SER A 332 8.02 34.37 -35.56
C SER A 332 9.16 35.37 -35.48
N GLY A 333 10.21 35.08 -34.69
CA GLY A 333 11.26 36.04 -34.34
C GLY A 333 10.81 37.16 -33.41
N VAL A 334 9.58 37.11 -32.88
CA VAL A 334 9.01 38.16 -32.03
C VAL A 334 9.07 37.74 -30.56
N SER A 335 9.76 38.53 -29.74
CA SER A 335 9.98 38.26 -28.30
C SER A 335 9.34 39.28 -27.36
N GLN A 336 8.74 40.37 -27.88
CA GLN A 336 8.04 41.39 -27.09
C GLN A 336 6.80 41.93 -27.83
N GLY A 337 5.91 42.60 -27.09
CA GLY A 337 4.71 43.25 -27.63
C GLY A 337 3.45 42.37 -27.68
N PRO A 338 2.34 42.89 -28.22
CA PRO A 338 1.01 42.25 -28.17
C PRO A 338 0.96 40.85 -28.80
N LEU A 339 1.80 40.58 -29.80
CA LEU A 339 1.86 39.30 -30.49
C LEU A 339 2.34 38.16 -29.57
N VAL A 340 3.22 38.45 -28.61
CA VAL A 340 3.67 37.47 -27.60
C VAL A 340 2.52 37.06 -26.68
N THR A 341 1.69 38.02 -26.27
CA THR A 341 0.47 37.74 -25.50
C THR A 341 -0.49 36.85 -26.30
N PHE A 342 -0.61 37.09 -27.60
CA PHE A 342 -1.40 36.24 -28.48
C PHE A 342 -0.86 34.79 -28.55
N PHE A 343 0.47 34.60 -28.65
CA PHE A 343 1.07 33.27 -28.59
C PHE A 343 0.82 32.55 -27.27
N ALA A 344 0.88 33.26 -26.14
CA ALA A 344 0.56 32.69 -24.83
C ALA A 344 -0.90 32.23 -24.77
N LEU A 345 -1.84 33.00 -25.32
CA LEU A 345 -3.26 32.64 -25.38
C LEU A 345 -3.51 31.38 -26.23
N ILE A 346 -2.92 31.30 -27.42
CA ILE A 346 -3.00 30.10 -28.28
C ILE A 346 -2.44 28.89 -27.55
N THR A 347 -1.25 29.04 -26.97
CA THR A 347 -0.58 27.94 -26.27
C THR A 347 -1.44 27.43 -25.12
N PHE A 348 -1.97 28.33 -24.30
CA PHE A 348 -2.86 28.01 -23.20
C PHE A 348 -4.12 27.26 -23.67
N ALA A 349 -4.77 27.73 -24.75
CA ALA A 349 -5.96 27.09 -25.30
C ALA A 349 -5.68 25.66 -25.78
N VAL A 350 -4.57 25.44 -26.48
CA VAL A 350 -4.15 24.11 -26.95
C VAL A 350 -3.87 23.17 -25.78
N VAL A 351 -3.08 23.63 -24.80
CA VAL A 351 -2.70 22.83 -23.63
C VAL A 351 -3.92 22.48 -22.76
N ILE A 352 -4.83 23.42 -22.52
CA ILE A 352 -6.07 23.13 -21.77
C ILE A 352 -6.95 22.12 -22.48
N SER A 353 -7.13 22.28 -23.79
CA SER A 353 -7.96 21.37 -24.58
C SER A 353 -7.41 19.94 -24.52
N GLN A 354 -6.09 19.80 -24.65
CA GLN A 354 -5.41 18.53 -24.54
C GLN A 354 -5.48 17.93 -23.12
N SER A 355 -5.31 18.78 -22.10
CA SER A 355 -5.39 18.40 -20.69
C SER A 355 -6.77 17.82 -20.34
N PHE A 356 -7.85 18.39 -20.89
CA PHE A 356 -9.19 17.86 -20.72
C PHE A 356 -9.28 16.40 -21.18
N PHE A 357 -8.75 16.08 -22.36
CA PHE A 357 -8.83 14.71 -22.90
C PHE A 357 -8.07 13.70 -22.04
N TRP A 358 -6.87 14.03 -21.55
CA TRP A 358 -6.18 13.14 -20.61
C TRP A 358 -6.94 12.93 -19.32
N ASN A 359 -7.55 14.00 -18.79
CA ASN A 359 -8.30 13.89 -17.55
C ASN A 359 -9.57 13.05 -17.72
N VAL A 360 -10.26 13.17 -18.84
CA VAL A 360 -11.44 12.38 -19.19
C VAL A 360 -11.09 10.91 -19.41
N PHE A 361 -10.14 10.62 -20.29
CA PHE A 361 -9.89 9.26 -20.78
C PHE A 361 -8.90 8.46 -19.94
N TRP A 362 -8.12 9.12 -19.09
CA TRP A 362 -7.09 8.43 -18.32
C TRP A 362 -7.09 8.76 -16.84
N THR A 363 -7.16 10.03 -16.43
CA THR A 363 -7.05 10.39 -15.01
C THR A 363 -8.27 9.95 -14.19
N PHE A 364 -9.47 10.27 -14.66
CA PHE A 364 -10.70 10.02 -13.90
C PHE A 364 -11.52 8.84 -14.45
N ASP A 365 -11.37 8.49 -15.74
CA ASP A 365 -11.91 7.27 -16.39
C ASP A 365 -13.35 6.93 -15.98
N ARG A 366 -14.24 7.94 -16.04
CA ARG A 366 -15.57 7.88 -15.41
C ARG A 366 -16.74 8.39 -16.28
N ALA A 367 -16.54 8.70 -17.55
CA ALA A 367 -17.57 9.42 -18.33
C ALA A 367 -18.16 8.62 -19.50
N ALA A 368 -19.50 8.53 -19.53
CA ALA A 368 -20.25 8.12 -20.71
C ALA A 368 -20.08 9.15 -21.86
N PRO A 369 -20.09 8.73 -23.13
CA PRO A 369 -19.88 9.60 -24.30
C PRO A 369 -20.75 10.86 -24.37
N GLN A 370 -21.94 10.82 -23.76
CA GLN A 370 -23.06 11.74 -23.94
C GLN A 370 -22.86 13.08 -23.17
N ASP A 371 -22.10 13.08 -22.07
CA ASP A 371 -21.91 14.25 -21.19
C ASP A 371 -20.67 15.11 -21.50
N ARG A 372 -19.88 14.74 -22.52
CA ARG A 372 -18.56 15.33 -22.76
C ARG A 372 -18.56 16.84 -23.00
N ARG A 373 -19.58 17.38 -23.68
CA ARG A 373 -19.70 18.84 -23.91
C ARG A 373 -19.91 19.60 -22.59
N ARG A 374 -20.80 19.10 -21.74
CA ARG A 374 -21.09 19.69 -20.42
C ARG A 374 -19.88 19.59 -19.49
N GLN A 375 -19.17 18.47 -19.54
CA GLN A 375 -17.93 18.28 -18.78
C GLN A 375 -16.83 19.24 -19.25
N TYR A 376 -16.66 19.43 -20.56
CA TYR A 376 -15.69 20.40 -21.08
C TYR A 376 -15.99 21.82 -20.60
N ALA A 377 -17.27 22.23 -20.67
CA ALA A 377 -17.67 23.54 -20.16
C ALA A 377 -17.35 23.70 -18.67
N ARG A 378 -17.71 22.72 -17.83
CA ARG A 378 -17.39 22.74 -16.39
C ARG A 378 -15.89 22.72 -16.12
N PHE A 379 -15.14 21.90 -16.84
CA PHE A 379 -13.69 21.83 -16.74
C PHE A 379 -13.09 23.21 -17.01
N PHE A 380 -13.44 23.81 -18.14
CA PHE A 380 -12.98 25.15 -18.52
C PHE A 380 -13.35 26.19 -17.46
N THR A 381 -14.61 26.19 -16.98
CA THR A 381 -15.04 27.11 -15.92
C THR A 381 -14.19 26.99 -14.66
N ILE A 382 -13.91 25.76 -14.21
CA ILE A 382 -13.07 25.54 -13.02
C ILE A 382 -11.63 25.99 -13.28
N THR A 383 -11.04 25.61 -14.42
CA THR A 383 -9.67 26.03 -14.76
C THR A 383 -9.56 27.54 -14.80
N SER A 384 -10.53 28.24 -15.41
CA SER A 384 -10.58 29.70 -15.47
C SER A 384 -10.77 30.33 -14.09
N ALA A 385 -11.65 29.78 -13.25
CA ALA A 385 -11.86 30.27 -11.89
C ALA A 385 -10.58 30.13 -11.05
N THR A 386 -9.90 28.99 -11.11
CA THR A 386 -8.62 28.78 -10.42
C THR A 386 -7.52 29.69 -10.95
N ALA A 387 -7.48 29.95 -12.26
CA ALA A 387 -6.56 30.91 -12.84
C ALA A 387 -6.80 32.35 -12.32
N LEU A 388 -8.07 32.77 -12.19
CA LEU A 388 -8.42 34.08 -11.62
C LEU A 388 -8.01 34.19 -10.14
N VAL A 389 -8.23 33.13 -9.35
CA VAL A 389 -7.77 33.07 -7.95
C VAL A 389 -6.25 33.22 -7.88
N ASN A 390 -5.52 32.53 -8.76
CA ASN A 390 -4.05 32.64 -8.82
C ASN A 390 -3.58 34.06 -9.16
N LEU A 391 -4.25 34.75 -10.09
CA LEU A 391 -3.96 36.16 -10.38
C LEU A 391 -4.21 37.05 -9.16
N GLY A 392 -5.29 36.81 -8.42
CA GLY A 392 -5.57 37.49 -7.16
C GLY A 392 -4.49 37.27 -6.10
N ILE A 393 -4.06 36.02 -5.90
CA ILE A 393 -2.98 35.66 -4.97
C ILE A 393 -1.68 36.39 -5.35
N ILE A 394 -1.30 36.36 -6.63
CA ILE A 394 -0.11 37.06 -7.11
C ILE A 394 -0.23 38.56 -6.84
N HIS A 395 -1.36 39.17 -7.17
CA HIS A 395 -1.58 40.60 -6.95
C HIS A 395 -1.46 40.98 -5.47
N ILE A 396 -2.06 40.20 -4.57
CA ILE A 396 -1.98 40.43 -3.13
C ILE A 396 -0.55 40.29 -2.63
N LEU A 397 0.14 39.20 -2.98
CA LEU A 397 1.50 38.95 -2.49
C LEU A 397 2.50 39.99 -3.01
N ILE A 398 2.43 40.35 -4.28
CA ILE A 398 3.40 41.26 -4.90
C ILE A 398 3.09 42.72 -4.56
N ASN A 399 1.83 43.15 -4.67
CA ASN A 399 1.49 44.58 -4.62
C ASN A 399 0.96 45.04 -3.25
N ILE A 400 0.33 44.16 -2.46
CA ILE A 400 -0.24 44.53 -1.16
C ILE A 400 0.72 44.17 -0.02
N VAL A 401 1.20 42.91 0.03
CA VAL A 401 2.13 42.46 1.07
C VAL A 401 3.53 43.02 0.84
N GLY A 402 3.98 43.01 -0.41
CA GLY A 402 5.33 43.42 -0.78
C GLY A 402 6.39 42.42 -0.33
N ALA A 403 7.64 42.63 -0.77
CA ALA A 403 8.75 41.76 -0.40
C ALA A 403 9.13 41.95 1.07
N PRO A 404 9.31 40.86 1.85
CA PRO A 404 9.83 40.94 3.22
C PRO A 404 11.19 41.64 3.28
N ALA A 405 11.49 42.29 4.40
CA ALA A 405 12.75 43.01 4.58
C ALA A 405 13.97 42.10 4.32
N GLY A 406 14.87 42.56 3.45
CA GLY A 406 16.07 41.82 3.06
C GLY A 406 15.89 40.85 1.88
N MET A 407 14.68 40.71 1.31
CA MET A 407 14.45 39.87 0.13
C MET A 407 14.33 40.72 -1.16
N PRO A 408 15.12 40.42 -2.21
CA PRO A 408 14.97 41.06 -3.51
C PRO A 408 13.57 40.82 -4.12
N PRO A 409 12.94 41.83 -4.74
CA PRO A 409 11.60 41.70 -5.34
C PRO A 409 11.48 40.56 -6.36
N ALA A 410 12.54 40.27 -7.12
CA ALA A 410 12.57 39.17 -8.07
C ALA A 410 12.47 37.79 -7.39
N ILE A 411 13.09 37.62 -6.22
CA ILE A 411 13.01 36.37 -5.45
C ILE A 411 11.60 36.23 -4.84
N TRP A 412 11.04 37.33 -4.31
CA TRP A 412 9.68 37.35 -3.77
C TRP A 412 8.62 37.01 -4.82
N ALA A 413 8.76 37.51 -6.06
CA ALA A 413 7.87 37.16 -7.16
C ALA A 413 7.88 35.64 -7.47
N ASN A 414 9.05 34.99 -7.43
CA ASN A 414 9.16 33.54 -7.59
C ASN A 414 8.50 32.78 -6.43
N VAL A 415 8.63 33.27 -5.19
CA VAL A 415 7.93 32.70 -4.03
C VAL A 415 6.42 32.82 -4.19
N ALA A 416 5.91 33.97 -4.64
CA ALA A 416 4.49 34.16 -4.91
C ALA A 416 3.95 33.20 -5.99
N LEU A 417 4.75 32.91 -7.02
CA LEU A 417 4.40 31.91 -8.04
C LEU A 417 4.27 30.50 -7.45
N LEU A 418 5.08 30.10 -6.47
CA LEU A 418 4.97 28.78 -5.82
C LEU A 418 3.60 28.58 -5.15
N PHE A 419 3.04 29.62 -4.51
CA PHE A 419 1.70 29.54 -3.93
C PHE A 419 0.62 29.28 -4.99
N THR A 420 0.78 29.82 -6.20
CA THR A 420 -0.17 29.58 -7.29
C THR A 420 -0.14 28.15 -7.82
N ILE A 421 1.01 27.47 -7.73
CA ILE A 421 1.13 26.06 -8.12
C ILE A 421 0.31 25.18 -7.17
N VAL A 422 0.40 25.42 -5.86
CA VAL A 422 -0.36 24.66 -4.87
C VAL A 422 -1.86 24.87 -5.06
N THR A 423 -2.30 26.13 -5.19
CA THR A 423 -3.69 26.47 -5.42
C THR A 423 -4.20 25.91 -6.76
N ALA A 424 -3.39 25.97 -7.82
CA ALA A 424 -3.73 25.39 -9.11
C ALA A 424 -3.90 23.88 -9.02
N ILE A 425 -2.95 23.18 -8.41
CA ILE A 425 -2.96 21.72 -8.32
C ILE A 425 -4.16 21.25 -7.50
N ILE A 426 -4.35 21.80 -6.31
CA ILE A 426 -5.42 21.38 -5.40
C ILE A 426 -6.79 21.83 -5.91
N GLY A 427 -6.93 23.11 -6.29
CA GLY A 427 -8.19 23.68 -6.76
C GLY A 427 -8.72 22.98 -8.01
N ASN A 428 -7.85 22.81 -9.02
CA ASN A 428 -8.24 22.10 -10.23
C ASN A 428 -8.50 20.62 -9.95
N PHE A 429 -7.64 19.92 -9.18
CA PHE A 429 -7.86 18.50 -8.91
C PHE A 429 -9.20 18.24 -8.19
N LEU A 430 -9.47 18.98 -7.11
CA LEU A 430 -10.71 18.84 -6.35
C LEU A 430 -11.93 19.24 -7.18
N GLY A 431 -11.84 20.36 -7.92
CA GLY A 431 -12.90 20.79 -8.82
C GLY A 431 -13.20 19.75 -9.91
N TYR A 432 -12.17 19.19 -10.55
CA TYR A 432 -12.35 18.16 -11.56
C TYR A 432 -12.97 16.90 -10.97
N LYS A 433 -12.46 16.44 -9.83
CA LYS A 433 -12.95 15.22 -9.18
C LYS A 433 -14.39 15.30 -8.71
N PHE A 434 -14.78 16.41 -8.07
CA PHE A 434 -16.05 16.53 -7.36
C PHE A 434 -17.12 17.34 -8.10
N LEU A 435 -16.76 18.14 -9.11
CA LEU A 435 -17.72 18.98 -9.85
C LEU A 435 -17.81 18.62 -11.35
N VAL A 436 -16.69 18.23 -11.96
CA VAL A 436 -16.66 17.88 -13.41
C VAL A 436 -16.94 16.40 -13.62
N PHE A 437 -16.23 15.54 -12.90
CA PHE A 437 -16.24 14.08 -13.05
C PHE A 437 -16.86 13.36 -11.84
N ALA A 438 -17.72 14.07 -11.09
CA ALA A 438 -18.57 13.44 -10.09
C ALA A 438 -19.51 12.41 -10.75
N LYS A 439 -19.78 11.32 -10.01
CA LYS A 439 -20.71 10.28 -10.43
C LYS A 439 -22.15 10.77 -10.38
#